data_AF-A0AB34XN76-F1
#
_entry.id   AF-A0AB34XN76-F1
#
_cell.length_a   1.000
_cell.length_b   1.000
_cell.length_c   1.000
_cell.angle_alpha   90.00
_cell.angle_beta   90.00
_cell.angle_gamma   90.00
#
_symmetry.space_group_name_H-M   'P 1'
#
loop_
_entity.id
_entity.type
_entity.pdbx_description
1 polymer ?
#
loop_
_entity_poly.entity_id
_entity_poly.type
_entity_poly.pdbx_seq_one_letter_code
_entity_poly.pdbx_strand_id
1 'polypeptide(L)'
;MRDLLGKLTSLDPDVRESLRVVGYFDALTSRGVGLGGLLRAAAVLAGVPAAAEIRGKVTAYDPDGHRLAEAADENRGSLVEFRLGSVWLERAGKGNASDAMITERLALAIEALDSGQGSTREVEVVVDGERTQAERMTALVQLGIDPTDSVRVIVSDDELGPESRWTAPTATPSGILHTTLEVSRGGERTAGRATEVGTEAGPTSAPGASRSSAGAQSRVGIGTWVRADRAPESWEAALVAHRLLGEGPEHILDATDLGGMLLLARAYDPTDPHPDVIALTELDDLTAEILRTLVDAESIRAAAATLGMHHSTVQARHESLTARLGYDPRSTAGRLRYMCAEFLRRLGG
;
A
#
# COMPACT_ATOMS: atom_id res chain seq x y z
N MET A 1 -6.42 -15.70 32.34
CA MET A 1 -5.90 -14.32 32.55
C MET A 1 -5.88 -13.83 34.01
N ARG A 2 -6.64 -14.40 34.97
CA ARG A 2 -6.55 -13.99 36.40
C ARG A 2 -5.31 -14.53 37.15
N ASP A 3 -4.76 -15.66 36.71
CA ASP A 3 -3.59 -16.30 37.37
C ASP A 3 -2.23 -15.60 37.14
N LEU A 4 -2.10 -14.79 36.09
CA LEU A 4 -0.87 -14.03 35.83
C LEU A 4 -0.83 -12.73 36.67
N LEU A 5 -1.99 -12.10 36.92
CA LEU A 5 -2.10 -10.92 37.78
C LEU A 5 -1.80 -11.23 39.26
N GLY A 6 -2.12 -12.44 39.73
CA GLY A 6 -1.82 -12.89 41.10
C GLY A 6 -0.34 -13.20 41.36
N LYS A 7 0.47 -13.46 40.32
CA LYS A 7 1.92 -13.68 40.42
C LYS A 7 2.76 -12.41 40.25
N LEU A 8 2.15 -11.32 39.76
CA LEU A 8 2.79 -10.00 39.61
C LEU A 8 2.81 -9.19 40.91
N THR A 9 1.93 -9.49 41.87
CA THR A 9 1.87 -8.80 43.17
C THR A 9 2.96 -9.23 44.15
N SER A 10 3.60 -10.39 43.93
CA SER A 10 4.73 -10.89 44.73
C SER A 10 6.11 -10.49 44.19
N LEU A 11 6.17 -9.71 43.11
CA LEU A 11 7.42 -9.22 42.54
C LEU A 11 7.89 -7.95 43.26
N ASP A 12 9.21 -7.83 43.36
CA ASP A 12 9.93 -6.62 43.77
C ASP A 12 9.39 -5.40 42.99
N PRO A 13 9.13 -4.26 43.66
CA PRO A 13 8.72 -3.00 43.03
C PRO A 13 9.50 -2.66 41.74
N ASP A 14 10.82 -2.86 41.73
CA ASP A 14 11.69 -2.50 40.60
C ASP A 14 11.43 -3.40 39.37
N VAL A 15 11.15 -4.68 39.61
CA VAL A 15 10.82 -5.66 38.55
C VAL A 15 9.43 -5.36 37.98
N ARG A 16 8.49 -4.96 38.83
CA ARG A 16 7.12 -4.59 38.39
C ARG A 16 7.14 -3.34 37.52
N GLU A 17 7.95 -2.35 37.89
CA GLU A 17 8.14 -1.14 37.10
C GLU A 17 8.77 -1.45 35.75
N SER A 18 9.81 -2.29 35.72
CA SER A 18 10.47 -2.73 34.48
C SER A 18 9.50 -3.45 33.53
N LEU A 19 8.68 -4.37 34.04
CA LEU A 19 7.67 -5.07 33.21
C LEU A 19 6.59 -4.13 32.68
N ARG A 20 6.24 -3.08 33.44
CA ARG A 20 5.30 -2.04 32.98
C ARG A 20 5.89 -1.24 31.82
N VAL A 21 7.17 -0.85 31.91
CA VAL A 21 7.87 -0.13 30.83
C VAL A 21 7.91 -0.99 29.56
N VAL A 22 8.28 -2.26 29.69
CA VAL A 22 8.31 -3.21 28.55
C VAL A 22 6.95 -3.30 27.87
N GLY A 23 5.89 -3.61 28.63
CA GLY A 23 4.54 -3.76 28.10
C GLY A 23 3.95 -2.46 27.54
N TYR A 24 4.36 -1.30 28.06
CA TYR A 24 3.92 -0.01 27.54
C TYR A 24 4.51 0.29 26.17
N PHE A 25 5.82 0.08 25.98
CA PHE A 25 6.45 0.25 24.67
C PHE A 25 5.96 -0.80 23.66
N ASP A 26 5.75 -2.06 24.05
CA ASP A 26 5.16 -3.08 23.18
C ASP A 26 3.76 -2.66 22.68
N ALA A 27 2.94 -2.06 23.56
CA ALA A 27 1.62 -1.56 23.20
C ALA A 27 1.67 -0.34 22.24
N LEU A 28 2.70 0.51 22.34
CA LEU A 28 2.89 1.64 21.43
C LEU A 28 3.40 1.18 20.07
N THR A 29 4.36 0.26 20.04
CA THR A 29 4.90 -0.32 18.80
C THR A 29 3.82 -1.10 18.05
N SER A 30 3.03 -1.93 18.74
CA SER A 30 1.92 -2.68 18.11
C SER A 30 0.80 -1.79 17.56
N ARG A 31 0.71 -0.53 17.99
CA ARG A 31 -0.25 0.47 17.49
C ARG A 31 0.33 1.44 16.45
N GLY A 32 1.56 1.20 15.97
CA GLY A 32 2.18 2.02 14.93
C GLY A 32 2.46 3.47 15.35
N VAL A 33 2.72 3.71 16.64
CA VAL A 33 2.97 5.07 17.15
C VAL A 33 4.28 5.61 16.60
N GLY A 34 4.21 6.71 15.83
CA GLY A 34 5.40 7.35 15.25
C GLY A 34 6.34 8.00 16.28
N LEU A 35 7.53 8.42 15.82
CA LEU A 35 8.65 8.93 16.65
C LEU A 35 8.22 9.93 17.73
N GLY A 36 7.42 10.94 17.37
CA GLY A 36 6.98 11.96 18.33
C GLY A 36 6.07 11.40 19.44
N GLY A 37 5.29 10.36 19.16
CA GLY A 37 4.48 9.68 20.17
C GLY A 37 5.32 8.81 21.11
N LEU A 38 6.33 8.11 20.59
CA LEU A 38 7.29 7.34 21.39
C LEU A 38 8.11 8.23 22.33
N LEU A 39 8.57 9.39 21.85
CA LEU A 39 9.31 10.35 22.68
C LEU A 39 8.43 10.95 23.78
N ARG A 40 7.19 11.33 23.49
CA ARG A 40 6.24 11.79 24.52
C ARG A 40 5.96 10.71 25.57
N ALA A 41 5.76 9.48 25.13
CA ALA A 41 5.57 8.34 26.02
C ALA A 41 6.77 8.12 26.95
N ALA A 42 7.98 8.19 26.42
CA ALA A 42 9.22 8.10 27.21
C ALA A 42 9.33 9.26 28.21
N ALA A 43 9.04 10.49 27.80
CA ALA A 43 9.08 11.67 28.67
C ALA A 43 8.07 11.58 29.82
N VAL A 44 6.85 11.10 29.54
CA VAL A 44 5.81 10.87 30.56
C VAL A 44 6.22 9.78 31.55
N LEU A 45 6.81 8.68 31.07
CA LEU A 45 7.27 7.60 31.94
C LEU A 45 8.45 8.03 32.84
N ALA A 46 9.40 8.78 32.28
CA ALA A 46 10.60 9.22 32.98
C ALA A 46 10.37 10.47 33.86
N GLY A 47 9.31 11.23 33.60
CA GLY A 47 9.03 12.51 34.25
C GLY A 47 10.04 13.62 33.90
N VAL A 48 10.83 13.42 32.83
CA VAL A 48 11.85 14.35 32.31
C VAL A 48 11.80 14.35 30.79
N PRO A 49 12.36 15.37 30.10
CA PRO A 49 12.38 15.37 28.65
C PRO A 49 13.11 14.16 28.06
N ALA A 50 12.58 13.66 26.95
CA ALA A 50 13.16 12.57 26.18
C ALA A 50 13.48 13.04 24.77
N ALA A 51 14.65 12.66 24.27
CA ALA A 51 15.18 13.10 23.00
C ALA A 51 15.75 11.94 22.18
N ALA A 52 15.70 12.10 20.85
CA ALA A 52 16.37 11.24 19.90
C ALA A 52 17.11 12.07 18.86
N GLU A 53 18.33 11.68 18.55
CA GLU A 53 19.09 12.13 17.39
C GLU A 53 19.04 11.02 16.33
N ILE A 54 18.51 11.33 15.15
CA ILE A 54 18.47 10.41 14.01
C ILE A 54 19.04 11.15 12.81
N ARG A 55 20.12 10.61 12.22
CA ARG A 55 20.80 11.19 11.04
C ARG A 55 21.13 12.70 11.22
N GLY A 56 21.61 13.09 12.40
CA GLY A 56 21.98 14.47 12.74
C GLY A 56 20.82 15.41 13.05
N LYS A 57 19.57 14.92 13.08
CA LYS A 57 18.39 15.70 13.47
C LYS A 57 17.94 15.31 14.86
N VAL A 58 17.95 16.27 15.78
CA VAL A 58 17.47 16.08 17.15
C VAL A 58 15.99 16.41 17.25
N THR A 59 15.23 15.55 17.93
CA THR A 59 13.82 15.78 18.29
C THR A 59 13.63 15.47 19.76
N ALA A 60 13.01 16.38 20.51
CA ALA A 60 12.80 16.25 21.94
C ALA A 60 11.38 16.65 22.36
N TYR A 61 10.87 16.01 23.40
CA TYR A 61 9.57 16.29 24.01
C TYR A 61 9.68 16.34 25.53
N ASP A 62 8.93 17.24 26.16
CA ASP A 62 8.77 17.31 27.61
C ASP A 62 7.65 16.34 28.11
N PRO A 63 7.56 16.10 29.44
CA PRO A 63 6.51 15.26 30.01
C PRO A 63 5.08 15.79 29.82
N ASP A 64 4.92 17.09 29.56
CA ASP A 64 3.63 17.72 29.27
C ASP A 64 3.22 17.53 27.79
N GLY A 65 4.10 16.95 26.97
CA GLY A 65 3.87 16.61 25.57
C GLY A 65 4.23 17.73 24.59
N HIS A 66 4.84 18.82 25.04
CA HIS A 66 5.31 19.89 24.17
C HIS A 66 6.63 19.51 23.51
N ARG A 67 6.78 19.92 22.26
CA ARG A 67 8.01 19.74 21.50
C ARG A 67 9.03 20.79 21.91
N LEU A 68 10.24 20.37 22.23
CA LEU A 68 11.35 21.27 22.55
C LEU A 68 12.10 21.65 21.25
N ALA A 69 12.40 22.93 21.09
CA ALA A 69 13.07 23.47 19.91
C ALA A 69 14.58 23.17 19.91
N GLU A 70 15.17 23.08 21.10
CA GLU A 70 16.58 22.75 21.34
C GLU A 70 16.62 21.72 22.48
N ALA A 71 17.16 20.54 22.22
CA ALA A 71 17.56 19.62 23.28
C ALA A 71 18.87 20.19 23.88
N ALA A 72 18.91 20.42 25.19
CA ALA A 72 20.09 21.03 25.80
C ALA A 72 21.27 20.05 25.71
N ASP A 73 22.35 20.46 25.04
CA ASP A 73 23.54 19.61 24.81
C ASP A 73 24.25 19.19 26.12
N GLU A 74 23.88 19.82 27.25
CA GLU A 74 24.65 19.77 28.48
C GLU A 74 24.20 18.73 29.53
N ASN A 75 23.16 17.90 29.30
CA ASN A 75 22.75 16.88 30.29
C ASN A 75 22.12 15.60 29.69
N ARG A 76 22.90 14.81 28.95
CA ARG A 76 22.49 13.47 28.47
C ARG A 76 22.63 12.43 29.59
N GLY A 77 21.62 12.28 30.44
CA GLY A 77 21.68 11.42 31.62
C GLY A 77 21.80 9.93 31.28
N SER A 78 20.72 9.35 30.74
CA SER A 78 20.67 7.95 30.29
C SER A 78 20.71 7.93 28.77
N LEU A 79 21.90 7.80 28.18
CA LEU A 79 22.11 7.75 26.73
C LEU A 79 22.20 6.30 26.27
N VAL A 80 21.46 5.95 25.21
CA VAL A 80 21.57 4.68 24.50
C VAL A 80 21.81 4.98 23.02
N GLU A 81 22.91 4.45 22.50
CA GLU A 81 23.20 4.48 21.06
C GLU A 81 22.53 3.30 20.37
N PHE A 82 22.09 3.52 19.13
CA PHE A 82 21.48 2.53 18.27
C PHE A 82 21.90 2.78 16.82
N ARG A 83 21.52 1.92 15.87
CA ARG A 83 22.10 1.91 14.51
C ARG A 83 22.04 3.26 13.77
N LEU A 84 21.00 4.05 13.99
CA LEU A 84 20.74 5.30 13.26
C LEU A 84 20.99 6.58 14.06
N GLY A 85 21.47 6.45 15.30
CA GLY A 85 21.77 7.59 16.16
C GLY A 85 21.68 7.24 17.64
N SER A 86 21.09 8.13 18.43
CA SER A 86 21.06 7.96 19.88
C SER A 86 19.78 8.49 20.51
N VAL A 87 19.38 7.92 21.64
CA VAL A 87 18.28 8.42 22.48
C VAL A 87 18.78 8.72 23.88
N TRP A 88 18.23 9.75 24.51
CA TRP A 88 18.55 10.07 25.89
C TRP A 88 17.39 10.70 26.66
N LEU A 89 17.54 10.69 27.98
CA LEU A 89 16.72 11.46 28.92
C LEU A 89 17.50 12.65 29.47
N GLU A 90 16.89 13.84 29.45
CA GLU A 90 17.48 15.08 29.97
C GLU A 90 17.22 15.20 31.47
N ARG A 91 18.01 14.47 32.27
CA ARG A 91 17.92 14.50 33.73
C ARG A 91 19.14 15.18 34.33
N ALA A 92 18.91 16.19 35.16
CA ALA A 92 19.93 16.75 36.04
C ALA A 92 20.09 15.86 37.29
N GLY A 93 21.28 15.32 37.52
CA GLY A 93 21.61 14.54 38.73
C GLY A 93 21.59 13.01 38.55
N LYS A 94 21.43 12.26 39.64
CA LYS A 94 21.49 10.79 39.64
C LYS A 94 20.25 10.20 38.95
N GLY A 95 20.46 9.31 37.99
CA GLY A 95 19.41 8.60 37.25
C GLY A 95 18.50 7.75 38.13
N ASN A 96 17.25 7.60 37.70
CA ASN A 96 16.29 6.68 38.31
C ASN A 96 16.58 5.24 37.85
N ALA A 97 16.17 4.25 38.65
CA ALA A 97 16.37 2.83 38.33
C ALA A 97 15.72 2.43 36.98
N SER A 98 14.61 3.08 36.61
CA SER A 98 13.87 2.83 35.37
C SER A 98 14.39 3.57 34.15
N ASP A 99 15.29 4.56 34.29
CA ASP A 99 15.75 5.39 33.16
C ASP A 99 16.45 4.55 32.09
N ALA A 100 17.34 3.63 32.51
CA ALA A 100 18.05 2.73 31.60
C ALA A 100 17.08 1.81 30.83
N MET A 101 16.06 1.28 31.51
CA MET A 101 15.05 0.44 30.87
C MET A 101 14.20 1.25 29.88
N ILE A 102 13.83 2.49 30.22
CA ILE A 102 13.05 3.36 29.32
C ILE A 102 13.85 3.66 28.05
N THR A 103 15.13 4.00 28.16
CA THR A 103 15.97 4.36 27.01
C THR A 103 16.32 3.16 26.15
N GLU A 104 16.61 2.00 26.76
CA GLU A 104 16.78 0.73 26.03
C GLU A 104 15.51 0.38 25.23
N ARG A 105 14.33 0.46 25.85
CA ARG A 105 13.07 0.13 25.18
C ARG A 105 12.67 1.16 24.13
N LEU A 106 12.94 2.44 24.35
CA LEU A 106 12.75 3.50 23.37
C LEU A 106 13.65 3.30 22.15
N ALA A 107 14.93 2.99 22.34
CA ALA A 107 15.87 2.71 21.26
C ALA A 107 15.38 1.54 20.39
N LEU A 108 14.97 0.43 21.03
CA LEU A 108 14.40 -0.72 20.32
C LEU A 108 13.11 -0.37 19.57
N ALA A 109 12.22 0.45 20.15
CA ALA A 109 10.98 0.87 19.50
C ALA A 109 11.25 1.77 18.28
N ILE A 110 12.25 2.65 18.35
CA ILE A 110 12.67 3.50 17.23
C ILE A 110 13.38 2.67 16.15
N GLU A 111 14.22 1.71 16.51
CA GLU A 111 14.81 0.77 15.54
C GLU A 111 13.75 -0.11 14.88
N ALA A 112 12.68 -0.48 15.59
CA ALA A 112 11.55 -1.21 15.01
C ALA A 112 10.79 -0.36 13.98
N LEU A 113 10.64 0.96 14.22
CA LEU A 113 10.08 1.89 13.23
C LEU A 113 10.94 1.95 11.95
N ASP A 114 12.26 1.88 12.09
CA ASP A 114 13.20 1.88 10.95
C ASP A 114 13.30 0.52 10.25
N SER A 115 13.07 -0.59 10.96
CA SER A 115 13.03 -1.93 10.36
C SER A 115 11.92 -2.06 9.30
N GLY A 116 10.86 -1.24 9.42
CA GLY A 116 9.88 -1.02 8.38
C GLY A 116 10.44 -0.24 7.17
N GLN A 117 11.37 0.69 7.35
CA GLN A 117 11.99 1.51 6.29
C GLN A 117 13.21 0.87 5.59
N GLY A 118 13.89 -0.10 6.20
CA GLY A 118 14.87 -0.93 5.49
C GLY A 118 14.17 -1.74 4.41
N SER A 119 13.20 -2.55 4.86
CA SER A 119 12.38 -3.40 3.98
C SER A 119 11.72 -2.64 2.83
N THR A 120 11.36 -1.36 3.01
CA THR A 120 10.79 -0.55 1.92
C THR A 120 11.77 -0.34 0.77
N ARG A 121 13.04 -0.01 1.07
CA ARG A 121 14.07 0.20 0.05
C ARG A 121 14.40 -1.09 -0.68
N GLU A 122 14.53 -2.20 0.04
CA GLU A 122 14.82 -3.47 -0.59
C GLU A 122 13.65 -3.96 -1.45
N VAL A 123 12.40 -3.76 -1.02
CA VAL A 123 11.21 -4.05 -1.85
C VAL A 123 11.24 -3.25 -3.15
N GLU A 124 11.52 -1.95 -3.09
CA GLU A 124 11.67 -1.09 -4.28
C GLU A 124 12.73 -1.64 -5.24
N VAL A 125 13.90 -2.02 -4.71
CA VAL A 125 14.97 -2.63 -5.52
C VAL A 125 14.53 -3.95 -6.15
N VAL A 126 13.82 -4.81 -5.40
CA VAL A 126 13.37 -6.12 -5.89
C VAL A 126 12.38 -6.00 -7.05
N VAL A 127 11.48 -5.02 -7.02
CA VAL A 127 10.46 -4.84 -8.08
C VAL A 127 10.95 -4.02 -9.27
N ASP A 128 12.03 -3.25 -9.11
CA ASP A 128 12.59 -2.38 -10.15
C ASP A 128 13.30 -3.20 -11.25
N GLY A 129 12.68 -3.20 -12.45
CA GLY A 129 13.17 -3.88 -13.64
C GLY A 129 14.47 -3.29 -14.21
N GLU A 130 14.75 -2.00 -13.95
CA GLU A 130 15.94 -1.30 -14.42
C GLU A 130 17.18 -1.63 -13.57
N ARG A 131 16.99 -2.20 -12.37
CA ARG A 131 18.10 -2.68 -11.53
C ARG A 131 18.78 -3.88 -12.13
N THR A 132 20.04 -4.07 -11.79
CA THR A 132 20.76 -5.27 -12.20
C THR A 132 20.23 -6.48 -11.44
N GLN A 133 20.34 -7.67 -12.05
CA GLN A 133 19.94 -8.92 -11.38
C GLN A 133 20.72 -9.13 -10.06
N ALA A 134 21.98 -8.72 -9.99
CA ALA A 134 22.81 -8.85 -8.79
C ALA A 134 22.34 -7.98 -7.61
N GLU A 135 21.94 -6.73 -7.89
CA GLU A 135 21.36 -5.83 -6.88
C GLU A 135 20.04 -6.41 -6.34
N ARG A 136 19.17 -6.90 -7.22
CA ARG A 136 17.92 -7.54 -6.81
C ARG A 136 18.12 -8.79 -5.98
N MET A 137 19.08 -9.65 -6.36
CA MET A 137 19.42 -10.83 -5.57
C MET A 137 19.91 -10.47 -4.17
N THR A 138 20.68 -9.39 -4.05
CA THR A 138 21.17 -8.89 -2.75
C THR A 138 20.01 -8.37 -1.89
N ALA A 139 19.08 -7.62 -2.48
CA ALA A 139 17.88 -7.13 -1.81
C ALA A 139 16.96 -8.28 -1.34
N LEU A 140 16.75 -9.31 -2.18
CA LEU A 140 16.00 -10.52 -1.78
C LEU A 140 16.61 -11.21 -0.56
N VAL A 141 17.94 -11.36 -0.52
CA VAL A 141 18.66 -11.94 0.62
C VAL A 141 18.49 -11.07 1.88
N GLN A 142 18.55 -9.75 1.76
CA GLN A 142 18.32 -8.81 2.87
C GLN A 142 16.90 -8.88 3.42
N LEU A 143 15.90 -9.12 2.55
CA LEU A 143 14.51 -9.37 2.94
C LEU A 143 14.27 -10.78 3.51
N GLY A 144 15.25 -11.68 3.41
CA GLY A 144 15.11 -13.08 3.83
C GLY A 144 14.18 -13.91 2.92
N ILE A 145 14.14 -13.58 1.63
CA ILE A 145 13.38 -14.29 0.59
C ILE A 145 14.36 -15.10 -0.26
N ASP A 146 14.09 -16.40 -0.44
CA ASP A 146 14.93 -17.22 -1.31
C ASP A 146 14.63 -16.86 -2.79
N PRO A 147 15.64 -16.68 -3.65
CA PRO A 147 15.44 -16.39 -5.08
C PRO A 147 14.56 -17.41 -5.83
N THR A 148 14.44 -18.63 -5.29
CA THR A 148 13.61 -19.72 -5.82
C THR A 148 12.20 -19.77 -5.23
N ASP A 149 11.90 -18.97 -4.20
CA ASP A 149 10.55 -18.83 -3.66
C ASP A 149 9.59 -18.28 -4.73
N SER A 150 8.32 -18.61 -4.59
CA SER A 150 7.26 -18.02 -5.41
C SER A 150 6.82 -16.71 -4.75
N VAL A 151 6.79 -15.63 -5.51
CA VAL A 151 6.35 -14.31 -5.04
C VAL A 151 5.28 -13.74 -5.97
N ARG A 152 4.40 -12.91 -5.43
CA ARG A 152 3.60 -11.97 -6.22
C ARG A 152 3.63 -10.60 -5.57
N VAL A 153 3.40 -9.59 -6.39
CA VAL A 153 3.34 -8.19 -5.99
C VAL A 153 1.87 -7.79 -5.90
N ILE A 154 1.54 -7.02 -4.87
CA ILE A 154 0.26 -6.32 -4.75
C ILE A 154 0.54 -4.81 -4.79
N VAL A 155 -0.24 -4.08 -5.58
CA VAL A 155 -0.19 -2.62 -5.71
C VAL A 155 -1.50 -2.04 -5.21
N SER A 156 -1.46 -1.07 -4.32
CA SER A 156 -2.67 -0.42 -3.79
C SER A 156 -2.53 1.09 -3.63
N ASP A 157 -3.67 1.80 -3.62
CA ASP A 157 -3.69 3.24 -3.35
C ASP A 157 -3.31 3.53 -1.88
N ASP A 158 -3.71 2.65 -0.94
CA ASP A 158 -3.40 2.75 0.50
C ASP A 158 -2.59 1.55 1.01
N GLU A 159 -1.93 1.71 2.15
CA GLU A 159 -1.19 0.62 2.79
C GLU A 159 -2.12 -0.52 3.24
N LEU A 160 -1.82 -1.75 2.82
CA LEU A 160 -2.58 -2.96 3.15
C LEU A 160 -2.30 -3.44 4.58
N GLY A 161 -2.71 -2.65 5.57
CA GLY A 161 -2.71 -3.04 6.98
C GLY A 161 -1.32 -3.36 7.59
N PRO A 162 -1.24 -3.48 8.93
CA PRO A 162 0.02 -3.72 9.63
C PRO A 162 0.56 -5.17 9.47
N GLU A 163 -0.22 -6.10 8.91
CA GLU A 163 0.22 -7.49 8.67
C GLU A 163 1.09 -7.66 7.41
N SER A 164 1.13 -6.66 6.52
CA SER A 164 1.93 -6.69 5.30
C SER A 164 3.41 -6.43 5.60
N ARG A 165 4.17 -7.51 5.76
CA ARG A 165 5.57 -7.50 6.22
C ARG A 165 6.55 -6.81 5.27
N TRP A 166 6.29 -6.84 3.97
CA TRP A 166 7.20 -6.34 2.94
C TRP A 166 6.50 -5.30 2.07
N THR A 167 6.31 -4.10 2.61
CA THR A 167 5.59 -3.01 1.94
C THR A 167 6.50 -1.82 1.69
N ALA A 168 6.39 -1.18 0.53
CA ALA A 168 7.10 0.05 0.18
C ALA A 168 6.20 1.04 -0.56
N PRO A 169 6.32 2.36 -0.32
CA PRO A 169 5.79 3.34 -1.24
C PRO A 169 6.65 3.36 -2.52
N THR A 170 6.02 3.21 -3.68
CA THR A 170 6.68 3.23 -4.99
C THR A 170 6.11 4.36 -5.84
N ALA A 171 7.00 5.16 -6.43
CA ALA A 171 6.59 6.21 -7.35
C ALA A 171 6.21 5.61 -8.72
N THR A 172 5.04 5.97 -9.21
CA THR A 172 4.54 5.59 -10.53
C THR A 172 4.07 6.83 -11.30
N PRO A 173 3.87 6.75 -12.63
CA PRO A 173 3.27 7.85 -13.39
C PRO A 173 1.90 8.29 -12.85
N SER A 174 1.18 7.38 -12.19
CA SER A 174 -0.15 7.61 -11.62
C SER A 174 -0.11 8.17 -10.18
N GLY A 175 1.09 8.40 -9.63
CA GLY A 175 1.29 8.84 -8.24
C GLY A 175 2.06 7.82 -7.40
N ILE A 176 2.10 8.05 -6.09
CA ILE A 176 2.73 7.13 -5.15
C ILE A 176 1.72 6.02 -4.82
N LEU A 177 2.11 4.77 -5.01
CA LEU A 177 1.31 3.59 -4.67
C LEU A 177 2.03 2.76 -3.61
N HIS A 178 1.29 1.97 -2.85
CA HIS A 178 1.84 0.99 -1.92
C HIS A 178 2.11 -0.33 -2.63
N THR A 179 3.31 -0.86 -2.43
CA THR A 179 3.84 -2.06 -3.07
C THR A 179 4.10 -3.10 -2.00
N THR A 180 3.36 -4.20 -2.04
CA THR A 180 3.53 -5.29 -1.09
C THR A 180 4.03 -6.54 -1.81
N LEU A 181 5.09 -7.16 -1.29
CA LEU A 181 5.49 -8.51 -1.72
C LEU A 181 4.74 -9.54 -0.89
N GLU A 182 4.10 -10.50 -1.56
CA GLU A 182 3.56 -11.71 -0.95
C GLU A 182 4.43 -12.89 -1.37
N VAL A 183 4.82 -13.73 -0.42
CA VAL A 183 5.78 -14.83 -0.62
C VAL A 183 5.14 -16.15 -0.23
N SER A 184 5.14 -17.11 -1.14
CA SER A 184 4.79 -18.51 -0.91
C SER A 184 6.08 -19.33 -0.88
N ARG A 185 6.46 -19.78 0.32
CA ARG A 185 7.65 -20.61 0.54
C ARG A 185 7.29 -22.08 0.34
N GLY A 186 7.93 -22.73 -0.63
CA GLY A 186 7.97 -24.18 -0.79
C GLY A 186 6.62 -24.93 -0.72
N GLY A 187 5.93 -25.08 -1.87
CA GLY A 187 4.96 -26.16 -2.11
C GLY A 187 3.58 -26.05 -1.44
N GLU A 188 3.39 -25.19 -0.43
CA GLU A 188 2.06 -24.85 0.07
C GLU A 188 1.40 -23.87 -0.89
N ARG A 189 0.77 -24.43 -1.93
CA ARG A 189 -0.28 -23.75 -2.69
C ARG A 189 -1.46 -23.57 -1.74
N THR A 190 -1.45 -22.53 -0.92
CA THR A 190 -2.70 -21.89 -0.56
C THR A 190 -3.29 -21.36 -1.86
N ALA A 191 -4.14 -22.17 -2.48
CA ALA A 191 -5.25 -21.68 -3.29
C ALA A 191 -6.21 -20.92 -2.35
N GLY A 192 -5.69 -19.91 -1.68
CA GLY A 192 -6.42 -18.94 -0.89
C GLY A 192 -6.93 -17.92 -1.86
N ARG A 193 -8.13 -18.17 -2.36
CA ARG A 193 -9.02 -17.17 -2.93
C ARG A 193 -8.76 -15.83 -2.26
N ALA A 194 -8.35 -14.83 -3.05
CA ALA A 194 -8.27 -13.45 -2.63
C ALA A 194 -9.69 -12.98 -2.26
N THR A 195 -10.12 -13.27 -1.04
CA THR A 195 -11.34 -12.78 -0.41
C THR A 195 -11.06 -12.68 1.08
N GLU A 196 -10.05 -11.90 1.46
CA GLU A 196 -9.87 -11.43 2.85
C GLU A 196 -9.04 -10.14 2.86
N VAL A 197 -9.29 -9.26 1.87
CA VAL A 197 -9.04 -7.83 2.01
C VAL A 197 -10.40 -7.16 1.89
N GLY A 198 -11.04 -6.93 3.04
CA GLY A 198 -12.22 -6.09 3.20
C GLY A 198 -13.55 -6.58 2.60
N THR A 199 -14.22 -7.55 3.23
CA THR A 199 -15.70 -7.62 3.14
C THR A 199 -16.29 -8.16 4.44
N GLU A 200 -16.19 -7.38 5.53
CA GLU A 200 -17.14 -7.52 6.63
C GLU A 200 -18.35 -6.59 6.38
N ALA A 201 -19.27 -7.05 5.53
CA ALA A 201 -20.62 -6.53 5.48
C ALA A 201 -21.53 -7.47 6.30
N GLY A 202 -21.48 -7.33 7.63
CA GLY A 202 -22.45 -7.92 8.56
C GLY A 202 -23.20 -6.80 9.30
N PRO A 203 -24.55 -6.77 9.33
CA PRO A 203 -25.27 -5.66 9.90
C PRO A 203 -25.39 -5.82 11.41
N THR A 204 -24.67 -4.99 12.18
CA THR A 204 -25.13 -4.64 13.53
C THR A 204 -24.56 -3.28 13.94
N SER A 205 -25.44 -2.28 13.91
CA SER A 205 -25.17 -0.91 14.32
C SER A 205 -24.77 -0.81 15.79
N ALA A 206 -23.71 -0.04 16.09
CA ALA A 206 -23.55 0.70 17.34
C ALA A 206 -22.84 2.04 17.05
N PRO A 207 -23.35 3.20 17.52
CA PRO A 207 -22.86 4.51 17.11
C PRO A 207 -21.80 5.06 18.07
N GLY A 208 -20.71 5.62 17.55
CA GLY A 208 -19.84 6.49 18.33
C GLY A 208 -18.34 6.32 18.10
N ALA A 209 -17.86 6.55 16.88
CA ALA A 209 -16.49 7.00 16.65
C ALA A 209 -16.45 7.86 15.38
N SER A 210 -15.68 8.94 15.47
CA SER A 210 -15.60 10.04 14.51
C SER A 210 -15.40 9.59 13.06
N ARG A 211 -16.20 10.15 12.15
CA ARG A 211 -16.13 9.94 10.70
C ARG A 211 -14.85 10.57 10.15
N SER A 212 -13.78 9.80 10.00
CA SER A 212 -12.75 10.09 9.00
C SER A 212 -13.18 9.46 7.67
N SER A 213 -13.56 10.33 6.72
CA SER A 213 -13.81 10.08 5.28
C SER A 213 -14.46 8.76 4.86
N ALA A 214 -15.71 8.86 4.41
CA ALA A 214 -16.43 7.79 3.74
C ALA A 214 -15.66 7.20 2.53
N GLY A 215 -15.32 5.91 2.60
CA GLY A 215 -15.76 4.92 1.62
C GLY A 215 -15.23 4.97 0.17
N ALA A 216 -14.00 5.41 -0.07
CA ALA A 216 -13.28 4.96 -1.27
C ALA A 216 -12.67 3.59 -0.95
N GLN A 217 -13.19 2.52 -1.54
CA GLN A 217 -12.51 1.23 -1.47
C GLN A 217 -11.19 1.40 -2.24
N SER A 218 -10.07 1.23 -1.53
CA SER A 218 -8.72 1.37 -2.08
C SER A 218 -8.58 0.44 -3.28
N ARG A 219 -8.10 0.94 -4.43
CA ARG A 219 -7.91 0.08 -5.61
C ARG A 219 -6.68 -0.79 -5.40
N VAL A 220 -6.78 -2.06 -5.75
CA VAL A 220 -5.75 -3.08 -5.53
C VAL A 220 -5.52 -3.88 -6.80
N GLY A 221 -4.36 -3.71 -7.43
CA GLY A 221 -3.88 -4.58 -8.51
C GLY A 221 -3.01 -5.70 -7.95
N ILE A 222 -3.33 -6.95 -8.27
CA ILE A 222 -2.58 -8.13 -7.81
C ILE A 222 -1.83 -8.71 -9.01
N GLY A 223 -0.53 -8.88 -8.90
CA GLY A 223 0.32 -9.47 -9.92
C GLY A 223 0.29 -11.00 -9.93
N THR A 224 0.81 -11.59 -11.00
CA THR A 224 0.92 -13.04 -11.15
C THR A 224 2.03 -13.63 -10.28
N TRP A 225 1.84 -14.84 -9.76
CA TRP A 225 2.91 -15.59 -9.10
C TRP A 225 4.07 -15.89 -10.03
N VAL A 226 5.29 -15.52 -9.62
CA VAL A 226 6.55 -15.72 -10.34
C VAL A 226 7.64 -16.15 -9.36
N ARG A 227 8.81 -16.58 -9.86
CA ARG A 227 9.97 -16.75 -8.99
C ARG A 227 10.43 -15.40 -8.44
N ALA A 228 10.98 -15.38 -7.23
CA ALA A 228 11.44 -14.16 -6.57
C ALA A 228 12.44 -13.35 -7.43
N ASP A 229 13.33 -14.02 -8.17
CA ASP A 229 14.27 -13.39 -9.11
C ASP A 229 13.60 -12.72 -10.34
N ARG A 230 12.31 -12.97 -10.56
CA ARG A 230 11.45 -12.40 -11.61
C ARG A 230 10.37 -11.47 -11.06
N ALA A 231 10.49 -11.00 -9.82
CA ALA A 231 9.55 -10.07 -9.19
C ALA A 231 9.13 -8.86 -10.07
N PRO A 232 9.99 -8.24 -10.91
CA PRO A 232 9.56 -7.17 -11.81
C PRO A 232 8.40 -7.55 -12.75
N GLU A 233 8.30 -8.81 -13.19
CA GLU A 233 7.17 -9.24 -14.02
C GLU A 233 5.84 -9.21 -13.27
N SER A 234 5.86 -9.61 -12.00
CA SER A 234 4.68 -9.52 -11.16
C SER A 234 4.34 -8.07 -10.83
N TRP A 235 5.35 -7.21 -10.68
CA TRP A 235 5.18 -5.78 -10.46
C TRP A 235 4.47 -5.12 -11.64
N GLU A 236 4.96 -5.33 -12.86
CA GLU A 236 4.32 -4.85 -14.08
C GLU A 236 2.88 -5.35 -14.21
N ALA A 237 2.63 -6.64 -13.91
CA ALA A 237 1.30 -7.21 -13.95
C ALA A 237 0.35 -6.56 -12.93
N ALA A 238 0.83 -6.31 -11.70
CA ALA A 238 0.07 -5.62 -10.67
C ALA A 238 -0.26 -4.18 -11.07
N LEU A 239 0.68 -3.45 -11.68
CA LEU A 239 0.45 -2.09 -12.21
C LEU A 239 -0.58 -2.08 -13.34
N VAL A 240 -0.52 -3.05 -14.26
CA VAL A 240 -1.54 -3.21 -15.32
C VAL A 240 -2.91 -3.44 -14.69
N ALA A 241 -3.02 -4.37 -13.75
CA ALA A 241 -4.27 -4.64 -13.05
C ALA A 241 -4.80 -3.40 -12.31
N HIS A 242 -3.92 -2.68 -11.60
CA HIS A 242 -4.29 -1.46 -10.87
C HIS A 242 -4.79 -0.35 -11.81
N ARG A 243 -4.13 -0.10 -12.95
CA ARG A 243 -4.57 0.93 -13.92
C ARG A 243 -5.91 0.62 -14.58
N LEU A 244 -6.26 -0.66 -14.73
CA LEU A 244 -7.52 -1.07 -15.31
C LEU A 244 -8.71 -0.84 -14.36
N LEU A 245 -8.45 -0.67 -13.05
CA LEU A 245 -9.44 -0.30 -12.06
C LEU A 245 -9.80 1.19 -12.22
N GLY A 246 -10.89 1.43 -12.96
CA GLY A 246 -11.52 2.75 -13.11
C GLY A 246 -12.51 3.07 -11.97
N GLU A 247 -13.45 3.98 -12.22
CA GLU A 247 -14.52 4.36 -11.26
C GLU A 247 -15.63 3.30 -11.11
N GLY A 248 -15.34 2.05 -11.46
CA GLY A 248 -16.28 0.94 -11.33
C GLY A 248 -16.46 0.48 -9.87
N PRO A 249 -17.43 -0.40 -9.61
CA PRO A 249 -17.58 -1.02 -8.29
C PRO A 249 -16.48 -2.05 -7.97
N GLU A 250 -15.66 -2.40 -8.96
CA GLU A 250 -14.51 -3.27 -8.79
C GLU A 250 -13.33 -2.44 -8.28
N HIS A 251 -12.78 -2.87 -7.16
CA HIS A 251 -11.64 -2.23 -6.52
C HIS A 251 -10.46 -3.19 -6.37
N ILE A 252 -10.58 -4.45 -6.82
CA ILE A 252 -9.53 -5.45 -6.76
C ILE A 252 -9.51 -6.19 -8.09
N LEU A 253 -8.33 -6.33 -8.70
CA LEU A 253 -8.14 -7.11 -9.93
C LEU A 253 -6.88 -7.97 -9.84
N ASP A 254 -7.04 -9.28 -10.02
CA ASP A 254 -5.92 -10.22 -10.15
C ASP A 254 -5.50 -10.31 -11.63
N ALA A 255 -4.22 -10.00 -11.90
CA ALA A 255 -3.67 -10.02 -13.26
C ALA A 255 -3.72 -11.42 -13.89
N THR A 256 -3.89 -12.49 -13.10
CA THR A 256 -4.12 -13.85 -13.60
C THR A 256 -5.44 -13.93 -14.38
N ASP A 257 -6.45 -13.16 -13.98
CA ASP A 257 -7.77 -13.12 -14.63
C ASP A 257 -7.73 -12.41 -15.99
N LEU A 258 -6.69 -11.61 -16.27
CA LEU A 258 -6.49 -10.97 -17.57
C LEU A 258 -6.08 -11.96 -18.67
N GLY A 259 -5.49 -13.10 -18.30
CA GLY A 259 -5.00 -14.11 -19.24
C GLY A 259 -4.13 -13.50 -20.35
N GLY A 260 -4.50 -13.75 -21.61
CA GLY A 260 -3.77 -13.25 -22.78
C GLY A 260 -3.75 -11.73 -22.94
N MET A 261 -4.69 -11.00 -22.31
CA MET A 261 -4.72 -9.53 -22.37
C MET A 261 -3.52 -8.90 -21.67
N LEU A 262 -2.93 -9.58 -20.69
CA LEU A 262 -1.72 -9.11 -20.00
C LEU A 262 -0.53 -9.01 -20.97
N LEU A 263 -0.43 -9.91 -21.96
CA LEU A 263 0.61 -9.84 -22.99
C LEU A 263 0.43 -8.62 -23.89
N LEU A 264 -0.82 -8.29 -24.22
CA LEU A 264 -1.14 -7.09 -25.01
C LEU A 264 -0.83 -5.82 -24.22
N ALA A 265 -1.16 -5.79 -22.92
CA ALA A 265 -0.85 -4.67 -22.04
C ALA A 265 0.66 -4.38 -21.96
N ARG A 266 1.49 -5.43 -21.84
CA ARG A 266 2.95 -5.30 -21.78
C ARG A 266 3.58 -4.82 -23.08
N ALA A 267 2.95 -5.11 -24.22
CA ALA A 267 3.43 -4.69 -25.53
C ALA A 267 3.00 -3.25 -25.90
N TYR A 268 2.12 -2.64 -25.11
CA TYR A 268 1.57 -1.32 -25.40
C TYR A 268 2.52 -0.21 -24.95
N ASP A 269 2.87 0.67 -25.89
CA ASP A 269 3.57 1.91 -25.63
C ASP A 269 2.57 3.07 -25.60
N PRO A 270 2.32 3.71 -24.44
CA PRO A 270 1.39 4.83 -24.35
C PRO A 270 1.90 6.10 -25.07
N THR A 271 3.18 6.17 -25.44
CA THR A 271 3.74 7.32 -26.18
C THR A 271 3.45 7.26 -27.68
N ASP A 272 3.09 6.08 -28.20
CA ASP A 272 2.67 5.87 -29.59
C ASP A 272 1.31 5.12 -29.62
N PRO A 273 0.22 5.79 -29.22
CA PRO A 273 -1.09 5.13 -29.11
C PRO A 273 -1.64 4.76 -30.48
N HIS A 274 -2.22 3.55 -30.57
CA HIS A 274 -2.88 3.09 -31.79
C HIS A 274 -4.04 4.04 -32.20
N PRO A 275 -4.32 4.24 -33.51
CA PRO A 275 -5.40 5.13 -33.97
C PRO A 275 -6.77 4.87 -33.33
N ASP A 276 -7.10 3.61 -33.04
CA ASP A 276 -8.35 3.26 -32.35
C ASP A 276 -8.40 3.85 -30.93
N VAL A 277 -7.28 3.88 -30.21
CA VAL A 277 -7.17 4.49 -28.87
C VAL A 277 -7.36 6.00 -28.98
N ILE A 278 -6.68 6.64 -29.94
CA ILE A 278 -6.81 8.09 -30.20
C ILE A 278 -8.27 8.45 -30.50
N ALA A 279 -8.92 7.68 -31.39
CA ALA A 279 -10.30 7.92 -31.77
C ALA A 279 -11.28 7.83 -30.58
N LEU A 280 -11.01 6.95 -29.61
CA LEU A 280 -11.79 6.85 -28.37
C LEU A 280 -11.49 8.01 -27.39
N THR A 281 -10.23 8.40 -27.24
CA THR A 281 -9.82 9.50 -26.34
C THR A 281 -10.40 10.85 -26.78
N GLU A 282 -10.62 11.05 -28.07
CA GLU A 282 -11.23 12.28 -28.60
C GLU A 282 -12.78 12.30 -28.51
N LEU A 283 -13.42 11.26 -27.97
CA LEU A 283 -14.87 11.26 -27.76
C LEU A 283 -15.22 12.11 -26.54
N ASP A 284 -16.30 12.89 -26.62
CA ASP A 284 -16.93 13.45 -25.42
C ASP A 284 -17.65 12.36 -24.61
N ASP A 285 -17.87 12.62 -23.31
CA ASP A 285 -18.45 11.65 -22.36
C ASP A 285 -19.77 11.05 -22.84
N LEU A 286 -20.66 11.89 -23.39
CA LEU A 286 -21.96 11.46 -23.90
C LEU A 286 -21.78 10.53 -25.11
N THR A 287 -20.90 10.88 -26.04
CA THR A 287 -20.62 10.07 -27.22
C THR A 287 -19.95 8.74 -26.86
N ALA A 288 -19.05 8.75 -25.87
CA ALA A 288 -18.44 7.52 -25.33
C ALA A 288 -19.49 6.62 -24.66
N GLU A 289 -20.42 7.18 -23.88
CA GLU A 289 -21.53 6.44 -23.27
C GLU A 289 -22.45 5.80 -24.32
N ILE A 290 -22.79 6.56 -25.37
CA ILE A 290 -23.59 6.05 -26.50
C ILE A 290 -22.85 4.90 -27.20
N LEU A 291 -21.54 5.05 -27.46
CA LEU A 291 -20.73 4.01 -28.10
C LEU A 291 -20.68 2.74 -27.25
N ARG A 292 -20.40 2.85 -25.95
CA ARG A 292 -20.42 1.71 -25.02
C ARG A 292 -21.76 0.99 -25.06
N THR A 293 -22.85 1.75 -24.96
CA THR A 293 -24.21 1.18 -24.97
C THR A 293 -24.55 0.53 -26.31
N LEU A 294 -24.06 1.08 -27.43
CA LEU A 294 -24.22 0.48 -28.76
C LEU A 294 -23.46 -0.84 -28.92
N VAL A 295 -22.27 -0.94 -28.33
CA VAL A 295 -21.43 -2.16 -28.36
C VAL A 295 -22.06 -3.28 -27.54
N ASP A 296 -22.56 -2.95 -26.35
CA ASP A 296 -23.10 -3.92 -25.40
C ASP A 296 -24.51 -4.40 -25.76
N ALA A 297 -25.32 -3.56 -26.40
CA ALA A 297 -26.71 -3.88 -26.71
C ALA A 297 -26.86 -4.91 -27.84
N GLU A 298 -27.83 -5.81 -27.69
CA GLU A 298 -28.18 -6.81 -28.71
C GLU A 298 -28.68 -6.18 -30.01
N SER A 299 -29.31 -5.00 -29.95
CA SER A 299 -29.83 -4.27 -31.11
C SER A 299 -29.78 -2.76 -30.93
N ILE A 300 -29.86 -2.00 -32.03
CA ILE A 300 -29.97 -0.53 -31.99
C ILE A 300 -31.24 -0.11 -31.23
N ARG A 301 -32.33 -0.88 -31.33
CA ARG A 301 -33.57 -0.62 -30.57
C ARG A 301 -33.37 -0.82 -29.06
N ALA A 302 -32.65 -1.88 -28.66
CA ALA A 302 -32.31 -2.10 -27.26
C ALA A 302 -31.40 -0.99 -26.72
N ALA A 303 -30.38 -0.59 -27.48
CA ALA A 303 -29.53 0.55 -27.12
C ALA A 303 -30.34 1.84 -26.94
N ALA A 304 -31.28 2.12 -27.87
CA ALA A 304 -32.16 3.27 -27.80
C ALA A 304 -33.06 3.26 -26.55
N ALA A 305 -33.58 2.09 -26.15
CA ALA A 305 -34.33 1.94 -24.92
C ALA A 305 -33.46 2.22 -23.68
N THR A 306 -32.23 1.68 -23.62
CA THR A 306 -31.29 1.91 -22.51
C THR A 306 -30.88 3.38 -22.39
N LEU A 307 -30.63 4.05 -23.52
CA LEU A 307 -30.23 5.46 -23.57
C LEU A 307 -31.42 6.43 -23.41
N GLY A 308 -32.66 5.94 -23.41
CA GLY A 308 -33.86 6.81 -23.44
C GLY A 308 -33.99 7.65 -24.70
N MET A 309 -33.42 7.20 -25.83
CA MET A 309 -33.38 7.93 -27.11
C MET A 309 -34.33 7.34 -28.15
N HIS A 310 -34.70 8.14 -29.15
CA HIS A 310 -35.41 7.61 -30.32
C HIS A 310 -34.49 6.72 -31.16
N HIS A 311 -35.01 5.62 -31.67
CA HIS A 311 -34.27 4.66 -32.49
C HIS A 311 -33.58 5.30 -33.71
N SER A 312 -34.22 6.25 -34.38
CA SER A 312 -33.64 6.99 -35.51
C SER A 312 -32.43 7.82 -35.11
N THR A 313 -32.45 8.43 -33.92
CA THR A 313 -31.32 9.18 -33.37
C THR A 313 -30.14 8.27 -33.09
N VAL A 314 -30.38 7.11 -32.46
CA VAL A 314 -29.32 6.13 -32.15
C VAL A 314 -28.76 5.51 -33.43
N GLN A 315 -29.59 5.28 -34.45
CA GLN A 315 -29.12 4.83 -35.75
C GLN A 315 -28.20 5.87 -36.42
N ALA A 316 -28.58 7.14 -36.44
CA ALA A 316 -27.71 8.20 -36.98
C ALA A 316 -26.39 8.35 -36.19
N ARG A 317 -26.43 8.16 -34.87
CA ARG A 317 -25.22 8.13 -34.02
C ARG A 317 -24.33 6.92 -34.33
N HIS A 318 -24.91 5.75 -34.56
CA HIS A 318 -24.17 4.54 -34.97
C HIS A 318 -23.48 4.73 -36.31
N GLU A 319 -24.15 5.32 -37.30
CA GLU A 319 -23.56 5.65 -38.61
C GLU A 319 -22.39 6.65 -38.49
N SER A 320 -22.58 7.71 -37.69
CA SER A 320 -21.53 8.71 -37.42
C SER A 320 -20.31 8.11 -36.71
N LEU A 321 -20.54 7.29 -35.67
CA LEU A 321 -19.48 6.58 -34.96
C LEU A 321 -18.74 5.59 -35.87
N THR A 322 -19.46 4.88 -36.74
CA THR A 322 -18.86 3.95 -37.71
C THR A 322 -17.92 4.70 -38.67
N ALA A 323 -18.35 5.86 -39.17
CA ALA A 323 -17.53 6.70 -40.03
C ALA A 323 -16.29 7.24 -39.31
N ARG A 324 -16.44 7.66 -38.05
CA ARG A 324 -15.33 8.19 -37.23
C ARG A 324 -14.30 7.12 -36.86
N LEU A 325 -14.76 5.94 -36.43
CA LEU A 325 -13.90 4.83 -36.00
C LEU A 325 -13.26 4.10 -37.19
N GLY A 326 -13.85 4.19 -38.39
CA GLY A 326 -13.41 3.44 -39.56
C GLY A 326 -13.78 1.95 -39.51
N TYR A 327 -14.63 1.54 -38.56
CA TYR A 327 -15.18 0.19 -38.43
C TYR A 327 -16.57 0.24 -37.78
N ASP A 328 -17.41 -0.76 -38.07
CA ASP A 328 -18.70 -0.90 -37.39
C ASP A 328 -18.51 -1.47 -35.98
N PRO A 329 -18.76 -0.69 -34.90
CA PRO A 329 -18.54 -1.13 -33.52
C PRO A 329 -19.48 -2.26 -33.09
N ARG A 330 -20.56 -2.55 -33.85
CA ARG A 330 -21.50 -3.64 -33.54
C ARG A 330 -21.15 -4.96 -34.20
N SER A 331 -20.27 -4.94 -35.21
CA SER A 331 -19.74 -6.16 -35.83
C SER A 331 -18.86 -6.94 -34.86
N THR A 332 -18.71 -8.26 -35.02
CA THR A 332 -17.87 -9.08 -34.12
C THR A 332 -16.43 -8.56 -34.07
N ALA A 333 -15.84 -8.23 -35.22
CA ALA A 333 -14.49 -7.67 -35.30
C ALA A 333 -14.41 -6.26 -34.71
N GLY A 334 -15.42 -5.42 -34.94
CA GLY A 334 -15.47 -4.07 -34.40
C GLY A 334 -15.62 -4.01 -32.88
N ARG A 335 -16.39 -4.93 -32.28
CA ARG A 335 -16.46 -5.07 -30.82
C ARG A 335 -15.10 -5.45 -30.25
N LEU A 336 -14.38 -6.38 -30.86
CA LEU A 336 -13.03 -6.74 -30.43
C LEU A 336 -12.07 -5.55 -30.50
N ARG A 337 -12.08 -4.79 -31.62
CA ARG A 337 -11.27 -3.56 -31.75
C ARG A 337 -11.61 -2.54 -30.70
N TYR A 338 -12.90 -2.28 -30.47
CA TYR A 338 -13.36 -1.38 -29.42
C TYR A 338 -12.90 -1.84 -28.03
N MET A 339 -13.10 -3.11 -27.67
CA MET A 339 -12.68 -3.65 -26.38
C MET A 339 -11.16 -3.56 -26.17
N CYS A 340 -10.37 -3.84 -27.20
CA CYS A 340 -8.91 -3.68 -27.14
C CYS A 340 -8.52 -2.21 -26.99
N ALA A 341 -9.12 -1.32 -27.78
CA ALA A 341 -8.82 0.11 -27.73
C ALA A 341 -9.21 0.72 -26.37
N GLU A 342 -10.36 0.35 -25.81
CA GLU A 342 -10.81 0.79 -24.49
C GLU A 342 -9.90 0.25 -23.38
N PHE A 343 -9.46 -1.01 -23.50
CA PHE A 343 -8.47 -1.61 -22.59
C PHE A 343 -7.14 -0.84 -22.61
N LEU A 344 -6.60 -0.55 -23.80
CA LEU A 344 -5.35 0.19 -23.96
C LEU A 344 -5.48 1.67 -23.53
N ARG A 345 -6.63 2.30 -23.79
CA ARG A 345 -6.92 3.67 -23.38
C ARG A 345 -6.82 3.82 -21.86
N ARG A 346 -7.35 2.86 -21.09
CA ARG A 346 -7.26 2.86 -19.61
C ARG A 346 -5.83 2.68 -19.10
N LEU A 347 -4.97 1.99 -19.85
CA LEU A 347 -3.56 1.82 -19.47
C LEU A 347 -2.72 3.08 -19.71
N GLY A 348 -3.13 3.92 -20.67
CA GLY A 348 -2.42 5.14 -21.07
C GLY A 348 -2.59 6.34 -20.13
N GLY A 349 -3.66 6.35 -19.33
CA GLY A 349 -4.04 7.51 -18.50
C GLY A 349 -4.90 8.52 -19.26
#